data_AF-A0A3C0R9F6-F1
#
_entry.id   AF-A0A3C0R9F6-F1
#
_cell.length_a   1.000
_cell.length_b   1.000
_cell.length_c   1.000
_cell.angle_alpha   90.00
_cell.angle_beta   90.00
_cell.angle_gamma   90.00
#
_symmetry.space_group_name_H-M   'P 1'
#
loop_
_entity.id
_entity.type
_entity.pdbx_description
1 polymer ?
#
loop_
_entity_poly.entity_id
_entity_poly.type
_entity_poly.pdbx_seq_one_letter_code
_entity_poly.pdbx_strand_id
1 'polypeptide(L)' 'MLTVLHPWHGIHPGPNAPRIVNAIIEIPQGSRCKYEIDKDSGLLKLDRVIYSSFYYPINYGFIPQTYGGDKDPLDIL' A
#
# COMPACT_ATOMS: atom_id res chain seq x y z
N MET A 1 -13.22 -6.74 -22.71
CA MET A 1 -13.36 -6.41 -21.27
C MET A 1 -11.99 -6.00 -20.78
N LEU A 2 -11.84 -4.79 -20.23
CA LEU A 2 -10.60 -4.39 -19.55
C LEU A 2 -10.65 -4.98 -18.14
N THR A 3 -9.74 -5.90 -17.84
CA THR A 3 -9.57 -6.44 -16.49
C THR A 3 -8.61 -5.53 -15.75
N VAL A 4 -9.06 -4.91 -14.66
CA VAL A 4 -8.17 -4.13 -13.78
C VAL A 4 -7.54 -5.08 -12.78
N LEU A 5 -6.22 -5.02 -12.64
CA LEU A 5 -5.50 -5.84 -11.68
C LEU A 5 -5.70 -5.28 -10.27
N HIS A 6 -6.03 -6.17 -9.33
CA HIS A 6 -6.04 -5.85 -7.90
C HIS A 6 -4.61 -5.50 -7.46
N PRO A 7 -4.33 -4.35 -6.81
CA PRO A 7 -2.95 -3.94 -6.52
C PRO A 7 -2.17 -4.92 -5.65
N TRP A 8 -2.83 -5.54 -4.66
CA TRP A 8 -2.19 -6.55 -3.80
C TRP A 8 -1.95 -7.91 -4.49
N HIS A 9 -2.91 -8.43 -5.27
CA HIS A 9 -2.83 -9.78 -5.81
C HIS A 9 -2.32 -9.85 -7.25
N GLY A 10 -2.63 -8.83 -8.06
CA GLY A 10 -2.36 -8.80 -9.50
C GLY A 10 -1.03 -8.19 -9.90
N ILE A 11 -0.37 -7.42 -9.02
CA ILE A 11 0.92 -6.81 -9.31
C ILE A 11 2.06 -7.71 -8.82
N HIS A 12 3.04 -7.99 -9.68
CA HIS A 12 4.22 -8.77 -9.30
C HIS A 12 5.08 -8.00 -8.27
N PRO A 13 5.68 -8.65 -7.25
CA PRO A 13 6.53 -8.00 -6.25
C PRO A 13 7.84 -7.42 -6.81
N GLY A 14 8.17 -7.72 -8.05
CA GLY A 14 9.39 -7.29 -8.74
C GLY A 14 10.29 -8.47 -9.10
N PRO A 15 10.94 -8.49 -10.29
CA PRO A 15 11.72 -9.64 -10.76
C PRO A 15 12.97 -9.94 -9.93
N ASN A 16 13.40 -8.97 -9.12
CA ASN A 16 14.60 -9.03 -8.29
C ASN A 16 14.27 -9.08 -6.78
N ALA A 17 13.03 -9.40 -6.44
CA ALA A 17 12.63 -9.63 -5.05
C ALA A 17 13.47 -10.78 -4.45
N PRO A 18 13.91 -10.70 -3.18
CA PRO A 18 13.54 -9.69 -2.19
C PRO A 18 14.44 -8.44 -2.15
N ARG A 19 15.47 -8.35 -2.99
CA ARG A 19 16.46 -7.26 -2.91
C ARG A 19 15.95 -5.94 -3.50
N ILE A 20 15.18 -6.02 -4.58
CA ILE A 20 14.51 -4.88 -5.21
C ILE A 20 13.05 -5.26 -5.43
N VAL A 21 12.14 -4.44 -4.91
CA VAL A 21 10.70 -4.72 -4.89
C VAL A 21 9.90 -3.58 -5.52
N ASN A 22 8.72 -3.92 -6.02
CA ASN A 22 7.69 -2.95 -6.37
C ASN A 22 7.01 -2.47 -5.07
N ALA A 23 6.77 -1.17 -4.98
CA ALA A 23 6.04 -0.53 -3.89
C ALA A 23 4.75 0.08 -4.43
N ILE A 24 3.62 -0.24 -3.82
CA ILE A 24 2.32 0.38 -4.12
C ILE A 24 2.08 1.46 -3.08
N ILE A 25 2.15 2.73 -3.50
CA ILE A 25 2.03 3.87 -2.59
C ILE A 25 0.57 4.15 -2.27
N GLU A 26 0.25 4.15 -0.97
CA GLU A 26 -1.08 4.48 -0.46
C GLU A 26 -1.13 5.91 0.06
N ILE A 27 -0.05 6.36 0.71
CA ILE A 27 0.02 7.65 1.39
C ILE A 27 1.22 8.42 0.85
N PRO A 28 0.98 9.49 0.07
CA PRO A 28 2.06 10.38 -0.35
C PRO A 28 2.72 11.09 0.84
N GLN A 29 4.02 11.35 0.72
CA GLN A 29 4.74 12.21 1.65
C GLN A 29 4.02 13.55 1.85
N GLY A 30 3.89 13.97 3.10
CA GLY A 30 3.19 15.20 3.49
C GLY A 30 1.68 15.03 3.64
N SER A 31 1.13 13.82 3.50
CA SER A 31 -0.29 13.56 3.76
C SER A 31 -0.58 13.38 5.26
N ARG A 32 -1.73 13.89 5.70
CA ARG A 32 -2.37 13.54 6.99
C ARG A 32 -3.47 12.49 6.84
N CYS A 33 -3.88 12.21 5.60
CA CYS A 33 -4.86 11.19 5.30
C CYS A 33 -4.13 9.86 5.29
N LYS A 34 -4.49 8.98 6.24
CA LYS A 34 -4.07 7.60 6.23
C LYS A 34 -5.04 6.84 5.32
N TYR A 35 -4.62 6.70 4.07
CA TYR A 35 -5.27 5.82 3.13
C TYR A 35 -4.73 4.40 3.29
N GLU A 36 -5.58 3.42 2.98
CA GLU A 36 -5.22 2.01 2.88
C GLU A 36 -5.97 1.39 1.70
N ILE A 37 -5.42 0.31 1.14
CA ILE A 37 -6.15 -0.53 0.21
C ILE A 37 -7.27 -1.27 0.93
N ASP A 38 -8.47 -1.15 0.40
CA ASP A 38 -9.59 -2.01 0.78
C ASP A 38 -9.37 -3.39 0.15
N LYS A 39 -9.09 -4.41 0.99
CA LYS A 39 -8.64 -5.74 0.54
C LYS A 39 -9.64 -6.48 -0.35
N ASP A 40 -10.92 -6.19 -0.22
CA ASP A 40 -11.97 -6.85 -1.00
C ASP A 40 -12.08 -6.24 -2.40
N SER A 41 -12.01 -4.90 -2.50
CA SER A 41 -12.21 -4.19 -3.77
C SER A 41 -10.92 -3.85 -4.51
N GLY A 42 -9.79 -3.76 -3.82
CA GLY A 42 -8.52 -3.28 -4.33
C GLY A 42 -8.45 -1.77 -4.55
N LEU A 43 -9.46 -1.03 -4.07
CA LEU A 43 -9.52 0.43 -4.18
C LEU A 43 -8.85 1.10 -2.97
N LEU A 44 -8.37 2.32 -3.17
CA LEU A 44 -7.84 3.14 -2.09
C LEU A 44 -8.98 3.71 -1.25
N LYS A 45 -8.95 3.49 0.06
CA LYS A 45 -9.96 3.91 1.01
C LYS A 45 -9.32 4.77 2.09
N LEU A 46 -9.98 5.86 2.46
CA LEU A 46 -9.58 6.65 3.61
C LEU A 46 -9.95 5.86 4.88
N ASP A 47 -8.95 5.32 5.57
CA ASP A 47 -9.13 4.72 6.89
C ASP A 47 -9.42 5.83 7.92
N ARG A 48 -8.54 6.83 8.00
CA ARG A 48 -8.71 7.97 8.90
C ARG A 48 -7.86 9.19 8.52
N VAL A 49 -8.21 10.34 9.09
CA VAL A 49 -7.30 11.49 9.17
C VAL A 49 -6.50 11.38 10.47
N ILE A 50 -5.19 11.57 10.41
CA ILE A 50 -4.31 11.50 11.58
C ILE A 50 -4.73 12.54 12.62
N TYR A 51 -5.01 12.07 13.84
CA TYR A 51 -5.55 12.88 14.94
C TYR A 51 -4.57 13.94 15.45
N SER A 52 -3.27 13.71 15.34
CA SER A 52 -2.23 14.66 15.72
C SER A 52 -1.83 15.57 14.56
N SER A 53 -1.06 16.62 14.86
CA SER A 53 -0.41 17.49 13.87
C SER A 53 0.81 16.79 13.23
N PHE A 54 0.61 15.58 12.74
CA PHE A 54 1.63 14.75 12.10
C PHE A 54 1.27 14.52 10.62
N TYR A 55 2.31 14.44 9.79
CA TYR A 55 2.24 14.16 8.37
C TYR A 55 3.23 13.02 8.07
N TYR A 56 2.88 12.13 7.15
CA TYR A 56 3.81 11.08 6.73
C TYR A 56 5.08 11.73 6.15
N PRO A 57 6.28 11.48 6.71
CA PRO A 57 7.50 12.17 6.31
C PRO A 57 8.08 11.65 4.98
N ILE A 58 7.59 10.51 4.51
CA ILE A 58 7.99 9.78 3.30
C ILE A 58 6.75 9.12 2.68
N ASN A 59 6.88 8.65 1.43
CA ASN A 59 5.82 7.87 0.80
C ASN A 59 5.66 6.55 1.55
N TYR A 60 4.42 6.18 1.87
CA TYR A 60 4.11 4.94 2.56
C TYR A 60 3.18 4.09 1.72
N GLY A 61 3.37 2.78 1.80
CA GLY A 61 2.48 1.82 1.17
C GLY A 61 2.92 0.40 1.49
N PHE A 62 2.75 -0.51 0.52
CA PHE A 62 3.00 -1.92 0.74
C PHE A 62 3.69 -2.62 -0.44
N ILE A 63 4.25 -3.79 -0.17
CA ILE A 63 4.84 -4.69 -1.17
C ILE A 63 3.76 -5.68 -1.65
N PRO A 64 3.41 -5.73 -2.93
CA PRO A 64 2.34 -6.61 -3.42
C PRO A 64 2.73 -8.09 -3.29
N GLN A 65 1.74 -8.98 -3.24
CA GLN A 65 1.89 -10.42 -3.06
C GLN A 65 2.69 -10.85 -1.80
N THR A 66 2.68 -10.03 -0.75
CA THR A 66 3.22 -10.38 0.57
C THR A 66 2.11 -10.51 1.60
N TYR A 67 2.40 -11.14 2.73
CA TYR A 67 1.45 -11.33 3.83
C TYR A 67 2.19 -11.34 5.18
N GLY A 68 1.86 -10.37 6.02
CA GLY A 68 2.32 -10.21 7.39
C GLY A 68 1.45 -10.95 8.40
N GLY A 69 1.94 -11.07 9.63
CA GLY A 69 1.22 -11.76 10.72
C GLY A 69 -0.04 -11.02 11.23
N ASP A 70 -0.15 -9.74 10.90
CA ASP A 70 -1.30 -8.86 11.14
C ASP A 70 -2.42 -9.01 10.10
N LYS A 71 -2.20 -9.86 9.09
CA LYS A 71 -3.09 -10.13 7.96
C LYS A 71 -3.12 -9.01 6.90
N ASP A 72 -2.07 -8.20 6.84
CA ASP A 72 -1.84 -7.17 5.82
C ASP A 72 -0.65 -7.53 4.91
N PRO A 73 -0.51 -6.92 3.72
CA PRO A 73 0.77 -6.95 3.01
C PRO A 73 1.88 -6.29 3.85
N LEU A 74 3.14 -6.64 3.59
CA LEU A 74 4.28 -6.00 4.26
C LEU A 74 4.35 -4.52 3.87
N ASP A 75 4.41 -3.67 4.89
CA ASP A 75 4.57 -2.22 4.73
C ASP A 75 5.95 -1.85 4.18
N ILE A 76 6.01 -0.73 3.45
CA ILE A 76 7.24 -0.12 2.96
C ILE A 76 7.19 1.40 3.10
N LEU A 77 8.34 1.99 3.43
CA LEU A 77 8.55 3.44 3.50
C LEU A 77 9.73 3.90 2.64
#